data_AF-Q8LSL5-F1
#
_entry.id   AF-Q8LSL5-F1
#
_cell.length_a   1.000
_cell.length_b   1.000
_cell.length_c   1.000
_cell.angle_alpha   90.00
_cell.angle_beta   90.00
_cell.angle_gamma   90.00
#
_symmetry.space_group_name_H-M   'P 1'
#
loop_
_entity.id
_entity.type
_entity.pdbx_description
1 polymer ?
#
loop_
_entity_poly.entity_id
_entity_poly.type
_entity_poly.pdbx_seq_one_letter_code
_entity_poly.pdbx_strand_id
1 'polypeptide(L)'
;CDLADLESLAGNNQWFGSGSRIVITTRDKHILNAHGVDQLYEVRGLESEEAFQLFFSNAFKKNLLEEGYWDLSNLVVNYCR
;
A
#
# COMPACT_ATOMS: atom_id res chain seq x y z
N CYS A 1 8.65 3.04 -12.49
CA CYS A 1 7.99 4.29 -12.12
C CYS A 1 9.02 5.28 -11.62
N ASP A 2 9.62 5.94 -12.59
CA ASP A 2 10.22 7.25 -12.38
C ASP A 2 9.16 8.35 -12.64
N LEU A 3 9.60 9.61 -12.68
CA LEU A 3 8.71 10.74 -12.93
C LEU A 3 8.12 10.72 -14.35
N ALA A 4 8.88 10.28 -15.35
CA ALA A 4 8.44 10.26 -16.74
C ALA A 4 7.33 9.22 -16.95
N ASP A 5 7.46 8.04 -16.33
CA ASP A 5 6.40 7.03 -16.30
C ASP A 5 5.10 7.64 -15.73
N LEU A 6 5.20 8.38 -14.62
CA LEU A 6 4.03 8.98 -13.96
C LEU A 6 3.40 10.09 -14.79
N GLU A 7 4.20 10.95 -15.42
CA GLU A 7 3.72 11.99 -16.34
C GLU A 7 2.98 11.39 -17.54
N SER A 8 3.43 10.24 -18.06
CA SER A 8 2.76 9.56 -19.17
C SER A 8 1.38 9.00 -18.79
N LEU A 9 1.18 8.60 -17.53
CA LEU A 9 -0.07 8.01 -17.03
C LEU A 9 -1.03 9.04 -16.44
N ALA A 10 -0.50 10.07 -15.79
CA ALA A 10 -1.28 11.01 -14.98
C ALA A 10 -0.74 12.45 -15.04
N GLY A 11 -0.13 12.87 -16.15
CA GLY A 11 0.45 14.22 -16.29
C GLY A 11 -0.55 15.38 -16.40
N ASN A 12 -1.85 15.11 -16.65
CA ASN A 12 -2.85 16.16 -16.76
C ASN A 12 -4.19 15.76 -16.11
N ASN A 13 -4.65 16.59 -15.17
CA ASN A 13 -5.90 16.37 -14.44
C ASN A 13 -7.15 16.35 -15.34
N GLN A 14 -7.10 16.98 -16.52
CA GLN A 14 -8.20 16.97 -17.49
C GLN A 14 -8.38 15.61 -18.19
N TRP A 15 -7.41 14.70 -18.07
CA TRP A 15 -7.56 13.33 -18.57
C TRP A 15 -8.60 12.54 -17.79
N PHE A 16 -8.92 12.98 -16.57
CA PHE A 16 -9.86 12.32 -15.68
C PHE A 16 -11.18 13.10 -15.61
N GLY A 17 -12.30 12.38 -15.60
CA GLY A 17 -13.62 12.99 -15.53
C GLY A 17 -13.87 13.66 -14.18
N SER A 18 -14.82 14.61 -14.15
CA SER A 18 -15.25 15.26 -12.91
C SER A 18 -15.69 14.24 -11.85
N GLY A 19 -15.27 14.45 -10.60
CA GLY A 19 -15.54 13.54 -9.48
C GLY A 19 -14.54 12.37 -9.35
N SER A 20 -13.61 12.20 -10.30
CA SER A 20 -12.55 11.19 -10.18
C SER A 20 -11.59 11.51 -9.04
N ARG A 21 -11.06 10.45 -8.40
CA ARG A 21 -9.96 10.55 -7.42
C ARG A 21 -8.80 9.66 -7.87
N ILE A 22 -7.64 10.28 -8.04
CA ILE A 22 -6.40 9.59 -8.43
C ILE A 22 -5.64 9.28 -7.15
N VAL A 23 -5.21 8.02 -6.98
CA VAL A 23 -4.38 7.59 -5.84
C VAL A 23 -3.08 7.04 -6.39
N ILE A 24 -1.97 7.70 -6.07
CA ILE A 24 -0.63 7.32 -6.51
C ILE A 24 0.10 6.72 -5.30
N THR A 25 0.62 5.50 -5.46
CA THR A 25 1.43 4.84 -4.43
C THR A 25 2.86 4.64 -4.93
N THR A 26 3.83 4.97 -4.10
CA THR A 26 5.26 4.78 -4.40
C THR A 26 6.05 4.69 -3.09
N ARG A 27 7.21 4.03 -3.13
CA ARG A 27 8.18 4.05 -2.04
C ARG A 27 9.11 5.27 -2.11
N ASP A 28 9.13 5.97 -3.24
CA ASP A 28 9.93 7.17 -3.44
C ASP A 28 9.06 8.43 -3.34
N LYS A 29 9.12 9.09 -2.19
CA LYS A 29 8.40 10.33 -1.91
C LYS A 29 8.81 11.48 -2.83
N HIS A 30 10.03 11.48 -3.37
CA HIS A 30 10.52 12.57 -4.21
C HIS A 30 9.73 12.67 -5.52
N ILE A 31 9.29 11.53 -6.07
CA ILE A 31 8.48 11.49 -7.29
C ILE A 31 7.13 12.20 -7.07
N LEU A 32 6.48 11.98 -5.93
CA LEU A 32 5.20 12.63 -5.62
C LEU A 32 5.32 14.15 -5.48
N ASN A 33 6.42 14.60 -4.85
CA ASN A 33 6.71 16.03 -4.70
C ASN A 33 7.00 16.69 -6.05
N ALA A 34 7.79 16.03 -6.91
CA ALA A 34 8.12 16.54 -8.24
C ALA A 34 6.89 16.59 -9.16
N HIS A 35 6.00 15.60 -9.05
CA HIS A 35 4.76 15.54 -9.82
C HIS A 35 3.71 16.58 -9.37
N GLY A 36 3.79 17.07 -8.13
CA GLY A 36 2.90 18.12 -7.63
C GLY A 36 1.51 17.63 -7.21
N VAL A 37 1.45 16.57 -6.40
CA VAL A 37 0.18 16.01 -5.89
C VAL A 37 -0.53 16.95 -4.91
N ASP A 38 -1.87 16.94 -4.91
CA ASP A 38 -2.69 17.80 -4.03
C ASP A 38 -2.54 17.45 -2.54
N GLN A 39 -2.34 16.17 -2.23
CA GLN A 39 -2.24 15.63 -0.87
C GLN A 39 -1.19 14.52 -0.83
N LEU A 40 -0.40 14.49 0.24
CA LEU A 40 0.63 13.48 0.45
C LEU A 40 0.42 12.79 1.79
N TYR A 41 0.40 11.46 1.77
CA TYR A 41 0.21 10.62 2.95
C TYR A 41 1.31 9.56 3.02
N GLU A 42 1.97 9.47 4.17
CA GLU A 42 2.97 8.45 4.45
C GLU A 42 2.29 7.23 5.09
N VAL A 43 2.24 6.13 4.34
CA VAL A 43 1.69 4.87 4.83
C VAL A 43 2.69 4.24 5.79
N ARG A 44 2.26 4.07 7.05
CA ARG A 44 3.06 3.33 8.05
C ARG A 44 2.93 1.83 7.78
N GLY A 45 4.03 1.11 8.02
CA GLY A 45 3.99 -0.35 8.06
C GLY A 45 3.05 -0.84 9.15
N LEU A 46 2.50 -2.03 8.95
CA LEU A 46 1.68 -2.69 9.96
C LEU A 46 2.53 -3.20 11.12
N GLU A 47 2.00 -3.08 12.32
CA GLU A 47 2.56 -3.77 13.47
C GLU A 47 2.42 -5.29 13.29
N SER A 48 3.24 -6.08 14.00
CA SER A 48 3.26 -7.54 13.85
C SER A 48 1.87 -8.17 14.02
N GLU A 49 1.11 -7.68 15.00
CA GLU A 49 -0.25 -8.15 15.26
C GLU A 49 -1.22 -7.80 14.12
N GLU A 50 -1.17 -6.57 13.61
CA GLU A 50 -2.02 -6.12 12.50
C GLU A 50 -1.69 -6.88 11.20
N ALA A 51 -0.40 -7.07 10.91
CA ALA A 51 0.06 -7.83 9.77
C ALA A 51 -0.37 -9.31 9.86
N PHE A 52 -0.32 -9.88 11.06
CA PHE A 52 -0.81 -11.22 11.32
C PHE A 52 -2.32 -11.32 11.10
N GLN A 53 -3.11 -10.43 11.69
CA GLN A 53 -4.56 -10.40 11.51
C GLN A 53 -4.94 -10.26 10.02
N LEU A 54 -4.25 -9.37 9.29
CA LEU A 54 -4.44 -9.19 7.86
C LEU A 54 -4.10 -10.46 7.08
N PHE A 55 -2.98 -11.13 7.41
CA PHE A 55 -2.59 -12.37 6.76
C PHE A 55 -3.65 -13.47 6.96
N PHE A 56 -4.15 -13.67 8.18
CA PHE A 56 -5.16 -14.70 8.45
C PHE A 56 -6.49 -14.42 7.76
N SER A 57 -6.94 -13.17 7.82
CA SER A 57 -8.18 -12.76 7.17
C SER A 57 -8.14 -13.03 5.67
N ASN A 58 -6.98 -12.81 5.02
CA ASN A 58 -6.83 -13.03 3.58
C ASN A 58 -6.55 -14.49 3.19
N ALA A 59 -5.64 -15.18 3.90
CA ALA A 59 -5.23 -16.54 3.55
C ALA A 59 -6.29 -17.59 3.93
N PHE A 60 -6.92 -17.42 5.09
CA PHE A 60 -7.83 -18.42 5.67
C PHE A 60 -9.27 -17.97 5.71
N LYS A 61 -9.58 -16.72 5.33
CA LYS A 61 -10.93 -16.13 5.42
C LYS A 61 -11.53 -16.23 6.83
N LYS A 62 -10.66 -16.24 7.85
CA LYS A 62 -10.99 -16.36 9.27
C LYS A 62 -10.39 -15.19 10.03
N ASN A 63 -11.07 -14.76 11.09
CA ASN A 63 -10.61 -13.69 11.97
C ASN A 63 -9.93 -14.23 13.26
N LEU A 64 -9.59 -15.53 13.31
CA LEU A 64 -9.08 -16.16 14.52
C LEU A 64 -7.60 -16.48 14.46
N LEU A 65 -6.89 -16.01 15.49
CA LEU A 65 -5.62 -16.52 15.96
C LEU A 65 -5.84 -17.94 16.53
N GLU A 66 -5.88 -18.96 15.68
CA GLU A 66 -5.68 -20.34 16.14
C GLU A 66 -4.19 -20.47 16.53
N GLU A 67 -3.91 -20.70 17.82
CA GLU A 67 -2.54 -20.68 18.40
C GLU A 67 -1.52 -21.51 17.61
N GLY A 68 -1.94 -22.58 16.93
CA GLY A 68 -1.07 -23.45 16.15
C GLY A 68 -0.44 -22.83 14.90
N TYR A 69 -0.92 -21.67 14.43
CA TYR A 69 -0.40 -20.99 13.24
C TYR A 69 0.45 -19.77 13.55
N TRP A 70 0.72 -19.48 14.83
CA TRP A 70 1.49 -18.31 15.22
C TRP A 70 2.88 -18.37 14.58
N ASP A 71 3.67 -19.39 14.89
CA ASP A 71 5.07 -19.49 14.45
C ASP A 71 5.24 -19.42 12.92
N LEU A 72 4.39 -20.13 12.17
CA LEU A 72 4.42 -20.12 10.70
C LEU A 72 4.03 -18.76 10.11
N SER A 73 3.01 -18.11 10.67
CA SER A 73 2.55 -16.83 10.15
C SER A 73 3.50 -15.70 10.55
N ASN A 74 4.17 -15.82 11.70
CA ASN A 74 5.27 -14.94 12.09
C ASN A 74 6.39 -14.94 11.04
N LEU A 75 6.74 -16.12 10.51
CA LEU A 75 7.76 -16.25 9.47
C LEU A 75 7.35 -15.49 8.20
N VAL A 76 6.10 -15.67 7.76
CA VAL A 76 5.58 -15.02 6.54
C VAL A 76 5.46 -13.50 6.72
N VAL A 77 4.93 -13.06 7.86
CA VAL A 77 4.82 -11.62 8.18
C VAL A 77 6.20 -10.97 8.22
N ASN A 78 7.18 -11.61 8.86
CA ASN A 78 8.54 -11.06 8.95
C ASN A 78 9.29 -11.10 7.61
N TYR A 79 8.97 -12.03 6.71
CA TYR A 79 9.52 -12.01 5.35
C TYR A 79 9.05 -10.78 4.55
N CYS A 80 7.82 -10.33 4.76
CA CYS A 80 7.20 -9.23 4.03
C CYS A 80 7.51 -7.84 4.62
N ARG A 81 8.29 -7.76 5.71
CA ARG A 81 8.70 -6.50 6.34
C ARG A 81 9.82 -5.79 5.58
#